data_AF-A0A4Q7EM44-F1
#
_entry.id   AF-A0A4Q7EM44-F1
#
_cell.length_a   1.000
_cell.length_b   1.000
_cell.length_c   1.000
_cell.angle_alpha   90.00
_cell.angle_beta   90.00
_cell.angle_gamma   90.00
#
_symmetry.space_group_name_H-M   'P 1'
#
loop_
_entity.id
_entity.type
_entity.pdbx_description
1 polymer ?
#
loop_
_entity_poly.entity_id
_entity_poly.type
_entity_poly.pdbx_seq_one_letter_code
_entity_poly.pdbx_strand_id
1 'polypeptide(L)'
;MTTRISSTQRSPVSSNRSSAKSIKVVRYIVATVLLIAGMVAAKGAIAWAAETFVYNLPLFGGLLKSLELMEVTNVVVFAILGVSLGAFTLWLPRRCGLWIKLIPFVIAVPLVFMTGYAVRYHLWVNQVAVESELLPAQAEQVTNTLLNQATGTDGVMGFFRYTVQVPILPTDLRALQNIDEDDKWFRSELTRFSGLEPGLFTMVFKITGWSIRAFYVLLAVITASLYFAKGLLWVDRNRQTQR
;
A
#
# COMPACT_ATOMS: atom_id res chain seq x y z
N MET A 1 -10.57 73.95 -35.25
CA MET A 1 -9.76 72.83 -35.77
C MET A 1 -8.69 72.51 -34.72
N THR A 2 -8.98 71.61 -33.78
CA THR A 2 -7.97 71.09 -32.84
C THR A 2 -8.44 69.74 -32.32
N THR A 3 -8.01 68.69 -33.01
CA THR A 3 -8.33 67.29 -32.72
C THR A 3 -7.44 66.81 -31.59
N ARG A 4 -7.99 66.50 -30.41
CA ARG A 4 -7.25 65.89 -29.29
C ARG A 4 -7.52 64.38 -29.31
N ILE A 5 -6.58 63.63 -29.88
CA ILE A 5 -6.58 62.17 -29.85
C ILE A 5 -5.96 61.76 -28.51
N SER A 6 -6.78 61.31 -27.56
CA SER A 6 -6.31 60.64 -26.33
C SER A 6 -6.17 59.14 -26.59
N SER A 7 -4.92 58.73 -26.87
CA SER A 7 -4.51 57.34 -26.95
C SER A 7 -4.76 56.62 -25.63
N THR A 8 -5.73 55.69 -25.62
CA THR A 8 -5.97 54.79 -24.49
C THR A 8 -4.85 53.75 -24.45
N GLN A 9 -3.86 53.98 -23.59
CA GLN A 9 -2.76 53.06 -23.32
C GLN A 9 -3.29 51.86 -22.51
N ARG A 10 -3.52 50.71 -23.18
CA ARG A 10 -3.86 49.44 -22.51
C ARG A 10 -2.61 48.86 -21.85
N SER A 11 -2.63 48.75 -20.52
CA SER A 11 -1.55 48.20 -19.70
C SER A 11 -1.40 46.67 -19.85
N PRO A 12 -0.18 46.11 -19.79
CA PRO A 12 0.08 44.67 -19.91
C PRO A 12 -0.05 43.97 -18.54
N VAL A 13 -1.27 43.65 -18.11
CA VAL A 13 -1.52 43.03 -16.78
C VAL A 13 -1.70 41.50 -16.85
N SER A 14 -1.64 40.89 -18.04
CA SER A 14 -1.98 39.47 -18.22
C SER A 14 -0.84 38.47 -17.94
N SER A 15 0.44 38.86 -18.09
CA SER A 15 1.57 37.91 -18.00
C SER A 15 1.85 37.42 -16.57
N ASN A 16 1.71 38.30 -15.57
CA ASN A 16 2.12 38.01 -14.19
C ASN A 16 1.17 37.02 -13.45
N ARG A 17 -0.12 37.01 -13.81
CA ARG A 17 -1.12 36.09 -13.20
C ARG A 17 -1.00 34.65 -13.72
N SER A 18 -0.45 34.44 -14.91
CA SER A 18 -0.24 33.12 -15.50
C SER A 18 0.90 32.38 -14.81
N SER A 19 2.04 33.07 -14.62
CA SER A 19 3.23 32.52 -13.96
C SER A 19 2.95 32.08 -12.51
N ALA A 20 2.25 32.91 -11.73
CA ALA A 20 1.91 32.59 -10.34
C ALA A 20 0.96 31.37 -10.18
N LYS A 21 0.09 31.11 -11.17
CA LYS A 21 -0.76 29.90 -11.17
C LYS A 21 0.07 28.65 -11.50
N SER A 22 0.96 28.74 -12.48
CA SER A 22 1.85 27.65 -12.88
C SER A 22 2.71 27.16 -11.71
N ILE A 23 3.32 28.09 -10.96
CA ILE A 23 4.17 27.77 -9.81
C ILE A 23 3.40 26.99 -8.72
N LYS A 24 2.14 27.35 -8.44
CA LYS A 24 1.34 26.65 -7.43
C LYS A 24 1.00 25.22 -7.83
N VAL A 25 0.69 24.99 -9.11
CA VAL A 25 0.41 23.65 -9.63
C VAL A 25 1.67 22.78 -9.59
N VAL A 26 2.82 23.33 -9.98
CA VAL A 26 4.11 22.61 -9.87
C VAL A 26 4.40 22.22 -8.42
N ARG A 27 4.23 23.14 -7.46
CA ARG A 27 4.39 22.85 -6.03
C ARG A 27 3.46 21.73 -5.57
N TYR A 28 2.21 21.73 -6.01
CA TYR A 28 1.26 20.67 -5.70
C TYR A 28 1.74 19.30 -6.20
N ILE A 29 2.16 19.22 -7.46
CA ILE A 29 2.61 17.95 -8.06
C ILE A 29 3.85 17.45 -7.33
N VAL A 30 4.86 18.31 -7.14
CA VAL A 30 6.11 17.94 -6.46
C VAL A 30 5.83 17.49 -5.03
N ALA A 31 5.05 18.24 -4.25
CA ALA A 31 4.72 17.87 -2.87
C ALA A 31 3.95 16.55 -2.81
N THR A 32 3.01 16.33 -3.73
CA THR A 32 2.24 15.08 -3.82
C THR A 32 3.14 13.88 -4.12
N VAL A 33 4.03 14.01 -5.11
CA VAL A 33 4.97 12.94 -5.48
C VAL A 33 5.93 12.63 -4.34
N LEU A 34 6.51 13.67 -3.71
CA LEU A 34 7.43 13.50 -2.58
C LEU A 34 6.75 12.85 -1.37
N LEU A 35 5.50 13.23 -1.08
CA LEU A 35 4.72 12.61 -0.02
C LEU A 35 4.48 11.13 -0.31
N ILE A 36 4.03 10.79 -1.53
CA ILE A 36 3.76 9.40 -1.91
C ILE A 36 5.05 8.57 -1.80
N ALA A 37 6.15 9.07 -2.37
CA ALA A 37 7.45 8.41 -2.28
C ALA A 37 7.91 8.23 -0.81
N GLY A 38 7.75 9.26 0.01
CA GLY A 38 8.05 9.21 1.45
C GLY A 38 7.20 8.21 2.21
N MET A 39 5.90 8.10 1.89
CA MET A 39 4.99 7.13 2.52
C MET A 39 5.27 5.70 2.07
N VAL A 40 5.61 5.48 0.79
CA VAL A 40 6.11 4.19 0.28
C VAL A 40 7.37 3.79 1.02
N ALA A 41 8.37 4.68 1.11
CA ALA A 41 9.61 4.40 1.84
C ALA A 41 9.37 4.10 3.33
N ALA A 42 8.53 4.91 4.01
CA ALA A 42 8.19 4.69 5.41
C ALA A 42 7.46 3.36 5.63
N LYS A 43 6.47 3.03 4.81
CA LYS A 43 5.74 1.76 4.89
C LYS A 43 6.67 0.58 4.61
N GLY A 44 7.56 0.71 3.63
CA GLY A 44 8.58 -0.30 3.33
C GLY A 44 9.55 -0.51 4.48
N ALA A 45 10.02 0.56 5.13
CA ALA A 45 10.89 0.49 6.29
C ALA A 45 10.20 -0.16 7.50
N ILE A 46 8.92 0.18 7.74
CA ILE A 46 8.11 -0.48 8.77
C ILE A 46 7.98 -1.97 8.48
N ALA A 47 7.72 -2.35 7.22
CA ALA A 47 7.58 -3.75 6.83
C ALA A 47 8.88 -4.53 6.98
N TRP A 48 9.99 -3.94 6.55
CA TRP A 48 11.32 -4.52 6.74
C TRP A 48 11.66 -4.70 8.22
N ALA A 49 11.39 -3.69 9.05
CA ALA A 49 11.65 -3.76 10.49
C ALA A 49 10.76 -4.80 11.17
N ALA A 50 9.48 -4.90 10.78
CA ALA A 50 8.57 -5.91 11.32
C ALA A 50 9.05 -7.33 11.00
N GLU A 51 9.42 -7.60 9.74
CA GLU A 51 9.90 -8.92 9.35
C GLU A 51 11.23 -9.27 10.05
N THR A 52 12.16 -8.31 10.12
CA THR A 52 13.50 -8.54 10.67
C THR A 52 13.51 -8.70 12.20
N PHE A 53 12.75 -7.86 12.92
CA PHE A 53 12.85 -7.77 14.39
C PHE A 53 11.64 -8.34 15.12
N VAL A 54 10.43 -8.21 14.57
CA VAL A 54 9.19 -8.61 15.27
C VAL A 54 8.85 -10.05 14.94
N TYR A 55 8.92 -10.45 13.67
CA TYR A 55 8.49 -11.77 13.22
C TYR A 55 9.55 -12.86 13.38
N ASN A 56 10.81 -12.51 13.64
CA ASN A 56 11.85 -13.47 14.02
C ASN A 56 11.79 -13.93 15.49
N LEU A 57 10.81 -13.48 16.28
CA LEU A 57 10.69 -13.88 17.69
C LEU A 57 10.19 -15.35 17.81
N PRO A 58 10.95 -16.27 18.45
CA PRO A 58 10.69 -17.72 18.45
C PRO A 58 9.32 -18.18 18.98
N LEU A 59 8.65 -17.37 19.81
CA LEU A 59 7.37 -17.75 20.46
C LEU A 59 6.15 -17.02 19.91
N PHE A 60 6.35 -15.81 19.37
CA PHE A 60 5.23 -14.93 18.98
C PHE A 60 5.27 -14.51 17.51
N GLY A 61 6.39 -14.71 16.81
CA GLY A 61 6.59 -14.24 15.44
C GLY A 61 5.51 -14.74 14.47
N GLY A 62 5.20 -16.05 14.51
CA GLY A 62 4.14 -16.65 13.69
C GLY A 62 2.74 -16.11 14.01
N LEU A 63 2.40 -15.93 15.29
CA LEU A 63 1.11 -15.36 15.70
C LEU A 63 0.98 -13.88 15.27
N LEU A 64 2.03 -13.09 15.47
CA LEU A 64 2.05 -11.67 15.07
C LEU A 64 2.02 -11.50 13.55
N LYS A 65 2.62 -12.44 12.82
CA LYS A 65 2.57 -12.52 11.34
C LYS A 65 1.18 -12.92 10.86
N SER A 66 0.52 -13.85 11.55
CA SER A 66 -0.88 -14.24 11.27
C SER A 66 -1.89 -13.14 11.58
N LEU A 67 -1.67 -12.32 12.60
CA LEU A 67 -2.51 -11.16 12.91
C LEU A 67 -2.23 -9.95 12.02
N GLU A 68 -1.24 -10.06 11.13
CA GLU A 68 -0.71 -8.96 10.33
C GLU A 68 -0.47 -7.72 11.19
N LEU A 69 0.18 -7.85 12.36
CA LEU A 69 0.35 -6.74 13.33
C LEU A 69 0.93 -5.47 12.68
N MET A 70 1.80 -5.63 11.69
CA MET A 70 2.33 -4.55 10.88
C MET A 70 1.23 -3.68 10.26
N GLU A 71 0.08 -4.24 9.89
CA GLU A 71 -1.03 -3.52 9.28
C GLU A 71 -1.79 -2.63 10.27
N VAL A 72 -1.58 -2.78 11.59
CA VAL A 72 -2.06 -1.79 12.57
C VAL A 72 -1.40 -0.42 12.33
N THR A 73 -0.16 -0.39 11.85
CA THR A 73 0.55 0.86 11.51
C THR A 73 -0.09 1.61 10.34
N ASN A 74 -0.96 0.95 9.55
CA ASN A 74 -1.71 1.57 8.47
C ASN A 74 -2.51 2.76 8.96
N VAL A 75 -3.11 2.70 10.15
CA VAL A 75 -3.92 3.81 10.66
C VAL A 75 -3.12 5.10 10.67
N VAL A 76 -1.87 5.06 11.13
CA VAL A 76 -1.00 6.25 11.20
C VAL A 76 -0.53 6.66 9.80
N VAL A 77 -0.02 5.73 9.01
CA VAL A 77 0.51 6.01 7.66
C VAL A 77 -0.58 6.61 6.76
N PHE A 78 -1.77 6.01 6.74
CA PHE A 78 -2.88 6.46 5.92
C PHE A 78 -3.55 7.73 6.45
N ALA A 79 -3.53 7.99 7.76
CA ALA A 79 -3.96 9.27 8.31
C ALA A 79 -3.06 10.41 7.82
N ILE A 80 -1.73 10.23 7.89
CA ILE A 80 -0.75 11.22 7.42
C ILE A 80 -0.88 11.42 5.91
N LEU A 81 -0.94 10.34 5.14
CA LEU A 81 -1.14 10.40 3.68
C LEU A 81 -2.43 11.15 3.33
N GLY A 82 -3.56 10.77 3.93
CA GLY A 82 -4.87 11.36 3.68
C GLY A 82 -4.88 12.86 3.97
N VAL A 83 -4.50 13.26 5.18
CA VAL A 83 -4.54 14.69 5.57
C VAL A 83 -3.61 15.54 4.72
N SER A 84 -2.42 15.03 4.40
CA SER A 84 -1.43 15.77 3.61
C SER A 84 -1.89 15.94 2.17
N LEU A 85 -2.41 14.88 1.53
CA LEU A 85 -2.99 14.98 0.19
C LEU A 85 -4.17 15.96 0.15
N GLY A 86 -5.04 15.93 1.16
CA GLY A 86 -6.15 16.88 1.29
C GLY A 86 -5.65 18.32 1.45
N ALA A 87 -4.65 18.54 2.32
CA ALA A 87 -4.06 19.85 2.59
C ALA A 87 -3.33 20.44 1.37
N PHE A 88 -2.61 19.62 0.60
CA PHE A 88 -1.89 20.08 -0.61
C PHE A 88 -2.83 20.63 -1.69
N THR A 89 -4.11 20.26 -1.66
CA THR A 89 -5.11 20.87 -2.56
C THR A 89 -5.27 22.39 -2.36
N LEU A 90 -4.70 22.97 -1.29
CA LEU A 90 -4.56 24.42 -1.09
C LEU A 90 -3.90 25.10 -2.30
N TRP A 91 -2.88 24.47 -2.88
CA TRP A 91 -2.15 25.00 -4.03
C TRP A 91 -2.90 24.81 -5.36
N LEU A 92 -3.93 23.96 -5.39
CA LEU A 92 -4.76 23.77 -6.58
C LEU A 92 -5.76 24.93 -6.76
N PRO A 93 -6.08 25.35 -8.00
CA PRO A 93 -7.15 26.32 -8.24
C PRO A 93 -8.50 25.88 -7.64
N ARG A 94 -9.25 26.81 -7.06
CA ARG A 94 -10.57 26.54 -6.43
C ARG A 94 -11.61 25.96 -7.41
N ARG A 95 -11.43 26.20 -8.71
CA ARG A 95 -12.30 25.70 -9.79
C ARG A 95 -12.01 24.26 -10.18
N CYS A 96 -10.92 23.66 -9.70
CA CYS A 96 -10.65 22.25 -9.96
C CYS A 96 -11.70 21.39 -9.26
N GLY A 97 -12.40 20.56 -10.05
CA GLY A 97 -13.39 19.61 -9.55
C GLY A 97 -12.79 18.63 -8.55
N LEU A 98 -13.65 18.03 -7.72
CA LEU A 98 -13.26 17.06 -6.70
C LEU A 98 -12.47 15.88 -7.29
N TRP A 99 -12.82 15.44 -8.51
CA TRP A 99 -12.14 14.36 -9.22
C TRP A 99 -10.63 14.56 -9.34
N ILE A 100 -10.16 15.76 -9.71
CA ILE A 100 -8.71 16.03 -9.85
C ILE A 100 -7.99 15.86 -8.51
N LYS A 101 -8.65 16.25 -7.41
CA LYS A 101 -8.09 16.11 -6.05
C LYS A 101 -8.05 14.65 -5.59
N LEU A 102 -8.97 13.82 -6.08
CA LEU A 102 -9.09 12.40 -5.72
C LEU A 102 -8.14 11.49 -6.50
N ILE A 103 -7.72 11.86 -7.72
CA ILE A 103 -6.79 11.04 -8.52
C ILE A 103 -5.55 10.60 -7.71
N PRO A 104 -4.76 11.52 -7.10
CA PRO A 104 -3.58 11.09 -6.36
C PRO A 104 -3.94 10.26 -5.13
N PHE A 105 -5.12 10.47 -4.54
CA PHE A 105 -5.60 9.67 -3.42
C PHE A 105 -5.89 8.22 -3.85
N VAL A 106 -6.65 8.05 -4.94
CA VAL A 106 -7.02 6.73 -5.48
C VAL A 106 -5.79 5.94 -5.94
N ILE A 107 -4.74 6.61 -6.40
CA ILE A 107 -3.48 5.96 -6.79
C ILE A 107 -2.61 5.67 -5.56
N ALA A 108 -2.45 6.65 -4.67
CA ALA A 108 -1.52 6.53 -3.54
C ALA A 108 -1.95 5.47 -2.53
N VAL A 109 -3.26 5.35 -2.26
CA VAL A 109 -3.75 4.40 -1.25
C VAL A 109 -3.37 2.95 -1.56
N PRO A 110 -3.74 2.37 -2.72
CA PRO A 110 -3.36 1.01 -3.05
C PRO A 110 -1.84 0.86 -3.21
N LEU A 111 -1.14 1.87 -3.74
CA LEU A 111 0.32 1.82 -3.90
C LEU A 111 1.04 1.69 -2.55
N VAL A 112 0.72 2.57 -1.61
CA VAL A 112 1.31 2.55 -0.25
C VAL A 112 0.91 1.26 0.46
N PHE A 113 -0.34 0.81 0.33
CA PHE A 113 -0.80 -0.43 0.94
C PHE A 113 0.00 -1.64 0.45
N MET A 114 0.13 -1.79 -0.88
CA MET A 114 0.84 -2.91 -1.50
C MET A 114 2.35 -2.91 -1.24
N THR A 115 2.93 -1.77 -0.83
CA THR A 115 4.36 -1.67 -0.53
C THR A 115 4.79 -2.64 0.58
N GLY A 116 3.96 -2.83 1.62
CA GLY A 116 4.27 -3.76 2.69
C GLY A 116 4.40 -5.20 2.19
N TYR A 117 3.51 -5.62 1.29
CA TYR A 117 3.53 -6.95 0.69
C TYR A 117 4.69 -7.11 -0.31
N ALA A 118 5.04 -6.06 -1.06
CA ALA A 118 6.19 -6.09 -1.96
C ALA A 118 7.50 -6.32 -1.19
N VAL A 119 7.71 -5.60 -0.08
CA VAL A 119 8.90 -5.79 0.77
C VAL A 119 8.94 -7.21 1.35
N ARG A 120 7.81 -7.69 1.89
CA ARG A 120 7.73 -9.05 2.44
C ARG A 120 7.98 -10.14 1.39
N TYR A 121 7.49 -9.95 0.17
CA TYR A 121 7.78 -10.84 -0.95
C TYR A 121 9.29 -10.91 -1.23
N HIS A 122 9.95 -9.76 -1.39
CA HIS A 122 11.40 -9.74 -1.65
C HIS A 122 12.21 -10.36 -0.51
N LEU A 123 11.83 -10.10 0.74
CA LEU A 123 12.49 -10.72 1.90
C LEU A 123 12.30 -12.24 1.92
N TRP A 124 11.11 -12.72 1.60
CA TRP A 124 10.83 -14.15 1.50
C TRP A 124 11.63 -14.82 0.37
N VAL A 125 11.68 -14.23 -0.83
CA VAL A 125 12.49 -14.76 -1.95
C VAL A 125 13.97 -14.82 -1.56
N ASN A 126 14.49 -13.77 -0.91
CA ASN A 126 15.87 -13.76 -0.43
C ASN A 126 16.11 -14.84 0.63
N GLN A 127 15.15 -15.08 1.51
CA GLN A 127 15.25 -16.13 2.52
C GLN A 127 15.30 -17.52 1.87
N VAL A 128 14.46 -17.77 0.86
CA VAL A 128 14.52 -19.02 0.05
C VAL A 128 15.88 -19.16 -0.62
N ALA A 129 16.41 -18.07 -1.20
CA ALA A 129 17.72 -18.09 -1.85
C ALA A 129 18.84 -18.49 -0.88
N VAL A 130 18.83 -17.94 0.33
CA VAL A 130 19.85 -18.23 1.36
C VAL A 130 19.70 -19.63 1.91
N GLU A 131 18.49 -20.05 2.29
CA GLU A 131 18.26 -21.35 2.94
C GLU A 131 18.43 -22.53 1.97
N SER A 132 18.15 -22.32 0.69
CA SER A 132 18.25 -23.36 -0.34
C SER A 132 19.54 -23.26 -1.18
N GLU A 133 20.47 -22.37 -0.82
CA GLU A 133 21.71 -22.10 -1.56
C GLU A 133 21.50 -21.80 -3.05
N LEU A 134 20.40 -21.13 -3.39
CA LEU A 134 20.02 -20.80 -4.76
C LEU A 134 20.51 -19.42 -5.16
N LEU A 135 20.74 -19.24 -6.46
CA LEU A 135 20.92 -17.90 -7.03
C LEU A 135 19.61 -17.10 -6.87
N PRO A 136 19.66 -15.77 -6.65
CA PRO A 136 18.44 -14.95 -6.45
C PRO A 136 17.40 -15.11 -7.57
N ALA A 137 17.84 -15.18 -8.83
CA ALA A 137 16.96 -15.39 -9.97
C ALA A 137 16.29 -16.77 -9.97
N GLN A 138 16.97 -17.81 -9.47
CA GLN A 138 16.42 -19.15 -9.35
C GLN A 138 15.39 -19.21 -8.22
N ALA A 139 15.70 -18.61 -7.06
CA ALA A 139 14.75 -18.51 -5.95
C ALA A 139 13.48 -17.77 -6.36
N GLU A 140 13.60 -16.68 -7.12
CA GLU A 140 12.45 -15.96 -7.68
C GLU A 140 11.64 -16.85 -8.63
N GLN A 141 12.30 -17.61 -9.51
CA GLN A 141 11.60 -18.52 -10.42
C GLN A 141 10.84 -19.64 -9.68
N VAL A 142 11.47 -20.28 -8.69
CA VAL A 142 10.84 -21.35 -7.90
C VAL A 142 9.65 -20.81 -7.12
N THR A 143 9.83 -19.68 -6.43
CA THR A 143 8.75 -19.05 -5.65
C THR A 143 7.61 -18.59 -6.55
N ASN A 144 7.89 -17.96 -7.71
CA ASN A 144 6.84 -17.55 -8.65
C ASN A 144 6.10 -18.73 -9.28
N THR A 145 6.79 -19.84 -9.54
CA THR A 145 6.15 -21.08 -10.01
C THR A 145 5.15 -21.59 -8.98
N LEU A 146 5.56 -21.65 -7.70
CA LEU A 146 4.67 -22.02 -6.60
C LEU A 146 3.47 -21.08 -6.49
N LEU A 147 3.71 -19.76 -6.49
CA LEU A 147 2.64 -18.77 -6.39
C LEU A 147 1.62 -18.91 -7.52
N ASN A 148 2.10 -19.14 -8.74
CA ASN A 148 1.24 -19.32 -9.90
C ASN A 148 0.42 -20.62 -9.81
N GLN A 149 1.01 -21.72 -9.33
CA GLN A 149 0.29 -22.97 -9.10
C GLN A 149 -0.79 -22.80 -8.01
N ALA A 150 -0.47 -22.14 -6.91
CA ALA A 150 -1.38 -22.00 -5.77
C ALA A 150 -2.46 -20.92 -5.97
N THR A 151 -2.20 -19.88 -6.77
CA THR A 151 -3.08 -18.69 -6.86
C THR A 151 -3.44 -18.24 -8.27
N GLY A 152 -2.84 -18.85 -9.30
CA GLY A 152 -2.98 -18.45 -10.70
C GLY A 152 -2.28 -17.13 -11.05
N THR A 153 -1.44 -16.61 -10.15
CA THR A 153 -0.69 -15.36 -10.31
C THR A 153 0.69 -15.47 -9.67
N ASP A 154 1.69 -14.80 -10.23
CA ASP A 154 3.06 -14.75 -9.73
C ASP A 154 3.39 -13.39 -9.05
N GLY A 155 4.64 -13.26 -8.59
CA GLY A 155 5.17 -12.04 -8.01
C GLY A 155 4.41 -11.56 -6.77
N VAL A 156 4.40 -10.24 -6.56
CA VAL A 156 3.79 -9.62 -5.37
C VAL A 156 2.30 -9.91 -5.27
N MET A 157 1.58 -10.00 -6.40
CA MET A 157 0.14 -10.26 -6.38
C MET A 157 -0.16 -11.74 -6.05
N GLY A 158 0.63 -12.66 -6.60
CA GLY A 158 0.60 -14.07 -6.20
C GLY A 158 0.89 -14.22 -4.72
N PHE A 159 1.95 -13.58 -4.23
CA PHE A 159 2.34 -13.58 -2.83
C PHE A 159 1.25 -13.02 -1.91
N PHE A 160 0.64 -11.90 -2.31
CA PHE A 160 -0.52 -11.35 -1.63
C PHE A 160 -1.60 -12.43 -1.52
N ARG A 161 -2.06 -13.03 -2.61
CA ARG A 161 -3.11 -14.06 -2.55
C ARG A 161 -2.72 -15.33 -1.79
N TYR A 162 -1.45 -15.71 -1.83
CA TYR A 162 -0.93 -16.92 -1.23
C TYR A 162 -0.87 -16.83 0.30
N THR A 163 -0.38 -15.70 0.83
CA THR A 163 -0.27 -15.46 2.28
C THR A 163 -1.61 -15.38 3.03
N VAL A 164 -2.74 -15.35 2.30
CA VAL A 164 -4.07 -15.51 2.90
C VAL A 164 -4.36 -16.96 3.31
N GLN A 165 -3.73 -17.90 2.61
CA GLN A 165 -4.06 -19.33 2.65
C GLN A 165 -3.08 -20.12 3.51
N VAL A 166 -1.86 -19.58 3.70
CA VAL A 166 -0.80 -20.24 4.47
C VAL A 166 -0.35 -19.38 5.66
N PRO A 167 -0.35 -19.91 6.90
CA PRO A 167 0.10 -19.18 8.07
C PRO A 167 1.63 -19.06 8.15
N ILE A 168 2.35 -20.02 7.57
CA ILE A 168 3.81 -20.07 7.54
C ILE A 168 4.25 -20.20 6.09
N LEU A 169 5.20 -19.36 5.70
CA LEU A 169 5.78 -19.40 4.36
C LEU A 169 6.88 -20.46 4.34
N PRO A 170 6.85 -21.40 3.38
CA PRO A 170 7.93 -22.37 3.19
C PRO A 170 9.18 -21.64 2.69
N THR A 171 10.33 -22.02 3.24
CA THR A 171 11.63 -21.39 2.92
C THR A 171 12.66 -22.39 2.35
N ASP A 172 12.47 -23.69 2.60
CA ASP A 172 13.26 -24.79 2.02
C ASP A 172 12.71 -25.22 0.65
N LEU A 173 13.59 -25.41 -0.33
CA LEU A 173 13.31 -25.95 -1.65
C LEU A 173 12.53 -27.29 -1.62
N ARG A 174 12.84 -28.19 -0.68
CA ARG A 174 12.12 -29.46 -0.55
C ARG A 174 10.67 -29.25 -0.13
N ALA A 175 10.45 -28.34 0.83
CA ALA A 175 9.11 -27.94 1.23
C ALA A 175 8.38 -27.26 0.06
N LEU A 176 9.05 -26.39 -0.71
CA LEU A 176 8.48 -25.72 -1.88
C LEU A 176 8.06 -26.69 -2.99
N GLN A 177 8.79 -27.80 -3.18
CA GLN A 177 8.51 -28.80 -4.21
C GLN A 177 7.46 -29.84 -3.78
N ASN A 178 7.37 -30.13 -2.48
CA ASN A 178 6.49 -31.16 -1.92
C ASN A 178 5.30 -30.59 -1.12
N ILE A 179 4.93 -29.31 -1.34
CA ILE A 179 3.83 -28.65 -0.62
C ILE A 179 2.55 -29.48 -0.63
N ASP A 180 2.22 -30.16 -1.73
CA ASP A 180 1.02 -31.00 -1.81
C ASP A 180 1.07 -32.26 -0.91
N GLU A 181 2.25 -32.76 -0.57
CA GLU A 181 2.44 -33.92 0.31
C GLU A 181 2.53 -33.50 1.78
N ASP A 182 3.25 -32.42 2.08
CA ASP A 182 3.35 -31.86 3.43
C ASP A 182 2.02 -31.26 3.90
N ASP A 183 1.26 -30.59 3.02
CA ASP A 183 -0.11 -30.15 3.34
C ASP A 183 -1.00 -31.35 3.65
N LYS A 184 -0.91 -32.44 2.85
CA LYS A 184 -1.70 -33.65 3.10
C LYS A 184 -1.35 -34.29 4.44
N TRP A 185 -0.06 -34.34 4.80
CA TRP A 185 0.38 -34.88 6.08
C TRP A 185 -0.10 -34.03 7.26
N PHE A 186 0.11 -32.71 7.23
CA PHE A 186 -0.32 -31.80 8.29
C PHE A 186 -1.84 -31.79 8.45
N ARG A 187 -2.57 -31.85 7.33
CA ARG A 187 -4.02 -32.01 7.31
C ARG A 187 -4.44 -33.34 7.91
N SER A 188 -3.79 -34.46 7.59
CA SER A 188 -4.12 -35.78 8.12
C SER A 188 -3.93 -35.86 9.64
N GLU A 189 -2.87 -35.25 10.17
CA GLU A 189 -2.58 -35.24 11.60
C GLU A 189 -3.54 -34.31 12.36
N LEU A 190 -3.90 -33.16 11.78
CA LEU A 190 -4.95 -32.28 12.34
C LEU A 190 -6.35 -32.91 12.29
N THR A 191 -6.67 -33.66 11.23
CA THR A 191 -7.94 -34.42 11.12
C THR A 191 -8.01 -35.47 12.23
N ARG A 192 -6.87 -36.14 12.51
CA ARG A 192 -6.74 -37.13 13.57
C ARG A 192 -6.90 -36.54 14.98
N PHE A 193 -6.45 -35.30 15.22
CA PHE A 193 -6.59 -34.63 16.52
C PHE A 193 -7.92 -33.89 16.72
N SER A 194 -8.53 -33.35 15.66
CA SER A 194 -9.74 -32.51 15.75
C SER A 194 -11.02 -33.19 15.28
N GLY A 195 -10.93 -34.30 14.54
CA GLY A 195 -12.08 -34.99 13.91
C GLY A 195 -12.74 -34.21 12.77
N LEU A 196 -12.20 -33.04 12.39
CA LEU A 196 -12.74 -32.18 11.34
C LEU A 196 -12.13 -32.54 9.97
N GLU A 197 -12.97 -32.66 8.94
CA GLU A 197 -12.50 -32.92 7.57
C GLU A 197 -11.48 -31.87 7.10
N PRO A 198 -10.40 -32.29 6.40
CA PRO A 198 -9.36 -31.40 5.86
C PRO A 198 -9.90 -30.21 5.05
N GLY A 199 -11.03 -30.40 4.35
CA GLY A 199 -11.64 -29.38 3.50
C GLY A 199 -12.24 -28.22 4.28
N LEU A 200 -12.87 -28.49 5.43
CA LEU A 200 -13.48 -27.45 6.27
C LEU A 200 -12.43 -26.53 6.89
N PHE A 201 -11.29 -27.09 7.30
CA PHE A 201 -10.20 -26.33 7.91
C PHE A 201 -9.55 -25.34 6.94
N THR A 202 -9.28 -25.75 5.70
CA THR A 202 -8.76 -24.86 4.65
C THR A 202 -9.75 -23.77 4.28
N MET A 203 -11.04 -24.09 4.23
CA MET A 203 -12.09 -23.11 3.97
C MET A 203 -12.11 -22.05 5.07
N VAL A 204 -12.06 -22.45 6.35
CA VAL A 204 -12.04 -21.54 7.50
C VAL A 204 -10.79 -20.65 7.46
N PHE A 205 -9.60 -21.21 7.22
CA PHE A 205 -8.38 -20.41 7.13
C PHE A 205 -8.42 -19.40 5.98
N LYS A 206 -8.87 -19.83 4.80
CA LYS A 206 -9.00 -18.96 3.64
C LYS A 206 -9.99 -17.81 3.89
N ILE A 207 -11.15 -18.11 4.48
CA ILE A 207 -12.16 -17.09 4.85
C ILE A 207 -11.59 -16.15 5.90
N THR A 208 -10.93 -16.68 6.93
CA THR A 208 -10.36 -15.89 8.03
C THR A 208 -9.27 -14.95 7.53
N GLY A 209 -8.31 -15.46 6.73
CA GLY A 209 -7.25 -14.63 6.17
C GLY A 209 -7.79 -13.54 5.24
N TRP A 210 -8.79 -13.85 4.40
CA TRP A 210 -9.44 -12.83 3.56
C TRP A 210 -10.20 -11.80 4.39
N SER A 211 -10.81 -12.22 5.50
CA SER A 211 -11.55 -11.32 6.42
C SER A 211 -10.60 -10.35 7.11
N ILE A 212 -9.47 -10.84 7.64
CA ILE A 212 -8.42 -10.00 8.25
C ILE A 212 -7.91 -8.98 7.22
N ARG A 213 -7.65 -9.44 6.00
CA ARG A 213 -7.14 -8.56 4.95
C ARG A 213 -8.14 -7.52 4.48
N ALA A 214 -9.39 -7.92 4.26
CA ALA A 214 -10.47 -7.01 3.93
C ALA A 214 -10.67 -5.97 5.03
N PHE A 215 -10.56 -6.39 6.29
CA PHE A 215 -10.60 -5.49 7.44
C PHE A 215 -9.47 -4.44 7.37
N TYR A 216 -8.21 -4.83 7.15
CA TYR A 216 -7.10 -3.87 7.07
C TYR A 216 -7.15 -2.96 5.84
N VAL A 217 -7.57 -3.48 4.68
CA VAL A 217 -7.82 -2.66 3.47
C VAL A 217 -8.90 -1.62 3.76
N LEU A 218 -10.02 -2.06 4.34
CA LEU A 218 -11.13 -1.17 4.68
C LEU A 218 -10.71 -0.12 5.70
N LEU A 219 -9.98 -0.52 6.73
CA LEU A 219 -9.44 0.38 7.76
C LEU A 219 -8.52 1.44 7.13
N ALA A 220 -7.62 1.04 6.23
CA ALA A 220 -6.74 1.94 5.50
C ALA A 220 -7.54 2.94 4.65
N VAL A 221 -8.50 2.45 3.85
CA VAL A 221 -9.34 3.29 2.97
C VAL A 221 -10.19 4.27 3.76
N ILE A 222 -10.86 3.82 4.82
CA ILE A 222 -11.68 4.67 5.69
C ILE A 222 -10.80 5.73 6.35
N THR A 223 -9.67 5.33 6.94
CA THR A 223 -8.76 6.27 7.62
C THR A 223 -8.23 7.31 6.66
N ALA A 224 -7.71 6.89 5.51
CA ALA A 224 -7.23 7.80 4.47
C ALA A 224 -8.34 8.78 4.05
N SER A 225 -9.57 8.28 3.83
CA SER A 225 -10.71 9.09 3.37
C SER A 225 -11.14 10.13 4.41
N LEU A 226 -11.25 9.73 5.68
CA LEU A 226 -11.60 10.63 6.78
C LEU A 226 -10.56 11.75 6.95
N TYR A 227 -9.28 11.40 6.92
CA TYR A 227 -8.22 12.39 7.06
C TYR A 227 -8.04 13.24 5.80
N PHE A 228 -8.30 12.70 4.61
CA PHE A 228 -8.37 13.48 3.38
C PHE A 228 -9.48 14.53 3.44
N ALA A 229 -10.68 14.16 3.89
CA ALA A 229 -11.77 15.10 4.13
C ALA A 229 -11.39 16.18 5.15
N LYS A 230 -10.71 15.82 6.25
CA LYS A 230 -10.16 16.80 7.21
C LYS A 230 -9.17 17.77 6.55
N GLY A 231 -8.29 17.26 5.69
CA GLY A 231 -7.35 18.08 4.91
C GLY A 231 -8.08 19.06 3.99
N LEU A 232 -9.11 18.61 3.27
CA LEU A 232 -9.94 19.49 2.43
C LEU A 232 -10.67 20.57 3.24
N LEU A 233 -11.26 20.21 4.38
CA LEU A 233 -11.93 21.16 5.27
C LEU A 233 -10.97 22.23 5.80
N TRP A 234 -9.74 21.84 6.14
CA TRP A 234 -8.70 22.78 6.54
C TRP A 234 -8.36 23.78 5.42
N VAL A 235 -8.26 23.30 4.17
CA VAL A 235 -8.04 24.16 3.00
C VAL A 235 -9.17 25.17 2.80
N ASP A 236 -10.42 24.71 2.93
CA ASP A 236 -11.58 25.57 2.71
C ASP A 236 -11.69 26.68 3.78
N ARG A 237 -11.36 26.37 5.05
CA ARG A 237 -11.26 27.37 6.13
C ARG A 237 -10.16 28.40 5.85
N ASN A 238 -8.95 27.96 5.51
CA ASN A 238 -7.83 28.88 5.25
C ASN A 238 -8.06 29.79 4.05
N ARG A 239 -8.83 29.34 3.04
CA ARG A 239 -9.22 30.17 1.90
C ARG A 239 -10.29 31.20 2.22
N GLN A 240 -11.07 31.01 3.29
CA GLN A 240 -12.05 31.99 3.75
C GLN A 240 -11.37 33.10 4.55
N THR A 241 -10.37 32.77 5.38
CA THR A 241 -9.60 33.75 6.16
C THR A 241 -8.77 34.70 5.30
N GLN A 242 -8.45 34.33 4.05
CA GLN A 242 -7.72 35.19 3.10
C GLN A 242 -8.62 36.08 2.23
N ARG A 243 -9.93 36.11 2.47
CA ARG A 243 -10.89 37.02 1.82
C ARG A 243 -11.19 38.18 2.76
#